data_AF-A0A550GIH3-F1
#
_entry.id   AF-A0A550GIH3-F1
#
_cell.length_a   1.000
_cell.length_b   1.000
_cell.length_c   1.000
_cell.angle_alpha   90.00
_cell.angle_beta   90.00
_cell.angle_gamma   90.00
#
_symmetry.space_group_name_H-M   'P 1'
#
loop_
_entity.id
_entity.type
_entity.pdbx_description
1 polymer ?
#
loop_
_entity_poly.entity_id
_entity_poly.type
_entity_poly.pdbx_seq_one_letter_code
_entity_poly.pdbx_strand_id
1 'polypeptide(L)' 'MADKIEQRIADWFSDAKKVVVAGIGNSIRRDDFVGMKIVQDLKGVVPKNVCLIECETVPEGFMQEIVDI' A
#
# COMPACT_ATOMS: atom_id res chain seq x y z
N MET A 1 -5.32 -2.00 22.55
CA MET A 1 -5.83 -2.92 21.50
C MET A 1 -5.23 -2.59 20.13
N ALA A 2 -4.91 -1.32 19.84
CA ALA A 2 -4.08 -0.93 18.69
C ALA A 2 -2.69 -1.61 18.69
N ASP A 3 -2.08 -1.77 19.87
CA ASP A 3 -0.72 -2.32 20.03
C ASP A 3 -0.54 -3.70 19.38
N LYS A 4 -1.60 -4.54 19.36
CA LYS A 4 -1.50 -5.88 18.81
C LYS A 4 -1.49 -5.90 17.28
N ILE A 5 -2.10 -4.92 16.63
CA ILE A 5 -2.11 -4.83 15.16
C ILE A 5 -0.83 -4.16 14.69
N GLU A 6 -0.43 -3.07 15.35
CA GLU A 6 0.81 -2.37 15.04
C GLU A 6 2.03 -3.27 15.18
N GLN A 7 2.14 -4.04 16.27
CA GLN A 7 3.21 -5.03 16.45
C GLN A 7 3.20 -6.07 15.34
N ARG A 8 2.03 -6.62 14.99
CA ARG A 8 1.93 -7.62 13.91
C ARG A 8 2.33 -7.06 12.55
N ILE A 9 2.03 -5.80 12.27
CA ILE A 9 2.43 -5.13 11.03
C ILE A 9 3.94 -4.89 11.04
N ALA A 10 4.49 -4.41 12.15
CA ALA A 10 5.93 -4.20 12.31
C ALA A 10 6.71 -5.52 12.14
N ASP A 11 6.25 -6.59 12.78
CA ASP A 11 6.82 -7.93 12.65
C ASP A 11 6.71 -8.47 11.22
N TRP A 12 5.61 -8.16 10.50
CA TRP A 12 5.45 -8.60 9.11
C TRP A 12 6.44 -7.90 8.16
N PHE A 13 6.84 -6.67 8.47
CA PHE A 13 7.77 -5.89 7.66
C PHE A 13 9.24 -5.96 8.13
N SER A 14 9.56 -6.68 9.22
CA SER A 14 10.87 -6.62 9.90
C SER A 14 12.07 -6.92 8.99
N ASP A 15 11.92 -7.88 8.08
CA ASP A 15 12.99 -8.33 7.17
C ASP A 15 12.80 -7.89 5.71
N ALA A 16 11.82 -7.02 5.47
CA ALA A 16 11.48 -6.57 4.13
C ALA A 16 12.51 -5.55 3.61
N LYS A 17 13.25 -5.92 2.55
CA LYS A 17 14.25 -5.05 1.91
C LYS A 17 13.61 -3.96 1.04
N LYS A 18 12.58 -4.33 0.31
CA LYS A 18 11.73 -3.45 -0.51
C LYS A 18 10.28 -3.82 -0.26
N VAL A 19 9.42 -2.82 -0.18
CA VAL A 19 7.99 -3.00 0.06
C VAL A 19 7.21 -2.25 -1.01
N VAL A 20 6.20 -2.90 -1.57
CA VAL A 20 5.24 -2.24 -2.45
C VAL A 20 3.90 -2.19 -1.73
N VAL A 21 3.30 -1.00 -1.66
CA VAL A 21 1.95 -0.78 -1.14
C VAL A 21 1.07 -0.36 -2.30
N ALA A 22 0.22 -1.28 -2.75
CA ALA A 22 -0.73 -1.04 -3.82
C ALA A 22 -2.09 -0.64 -3.24
N GLY A 23 -2.52 0.58 -3.53
CA GLY A 23 -3.82 1.12 -3.16
C GLY A 23 -4.85 0.67 -4.19
N ILE A 24 -5.84 -0.09 -3.74
CA ILE A 24 -6.94 -0.58 -4.58
C ILE A 24 -8.22 0.06 -4.06
N GLY A 25 -9.06 0.50 -4.98
CA GLY A 25 -10.37 1.04 -4.65
C GLY A 25 -11.05 1.81 -5.76
N ASN A 26 -12.37 1.96 -5.63
CA ASN A 26 -13.20 2.68 -6.58
C ASN A 26 -13.73 3.99 -5.97
N SER A 27 -13.38 5.14 -6.56
CA SER A 27 -13.76 6.48 -6.09
C SER A 27 -15.27 6.73 -6.08
N ILE A 28 -16.03 6.00 -6.90
CA ILE A 28 -17.50 6.10 -6.97
C ILE A 28 -18.15 5.26 -5.87
N ARG A 29 -17.50 4.18 -5.42
CA ARG A 29 -18.04 3.23 -4.44
C ARG A 29 -17.60 3.55 -3.01
N ARG A 30 -17.72 4.80 -2.57
CA ARG A 30 -17.47 5.29 -1.18
C ARG A 30 -16.39 4.52 -0.40
N ASP A 31 -16.79 3.53 0.39
CA ASP A 31 -15.90 2.79 1.30
C ASP A 31 -14.91 1.87 0.56
N ASP A 32 -15.20 1.51 -0.69
CA ASP A 32 -14.30 0.77 -1.57
C ASP A 32 -13.04 1.59 -1.90
N PHE A 33 -13.07 2.93 -1.75
CA PHE A 33 -11.94 3.82 -2.04
C PHE A 33 -10.89 3.89 -0.91
N VAL A 34 -11.10 3.21 0.21
CA VAL A 34 -10.23 3.32 1.40
C VAL A 34 -8.76 2.97 1.08
N GLY A 35 -8.50 1.94 0.27
CA GLY A 35 -7.14 1.55 -0.09
C GLY A 35 -6.38 2.64 -0.84
N MET A 36 -7.06 3.35 -1.75
CA MET A 36 -6.50 4.50 -2.46
C MET A 36 -6.21 5.66 -1.51
N LYS A 37 -7.14 5.96 -0.60
CA LYS A 37 -6.97 7.05 0.36
C LYS A 37 -5.76 6.81 1.29
N ILE A 38 -5.57 5.58 1.75
CA ILE A 38 -4.41 5.20 2.57
C ILE A 38 -3.10 5.45 1.80
N VAL A 39 -3.00 5.00 0.55
CA VAL A 39 -1.77 5.20 -0.26
C VAL A 39 -1.50 6.68 -0.52
N GLN A 40 -2.54 7.47 -0.79
CA GLN A 40 -2.41 8.91 -0.97
C GLN A 40 -1.90 9.61 0.29
N ASP A 41 -2.38 9.21 1.47
CA ASP A 41 -1.98 9.79 2.75
C ASP A 41 -0.56 9.34 3.17
N LEU A 42 -0.07 8.20 2.65
CA LEU A 42 1.29 7.70 2.88
C LEU A 42 2.36 8.42 2.02
N LYS A 43 1.95 9.21 1.02
CA LYS A 43 2.90 9.95 0.18
C LYS A 43 3.71 10.95 1.01
N GLY A 44 5.04 10.87 0.91
CA GLY A 44 5.96 11.77 1.59
C GLY A 44 6.24 11.44 3.06
N VAL A 45 5.59 10.42 3.63
CA VAL A 45 5.87 9.96 5.01
C VAL A 45 6.56 8.59 5.07
N VAL A 46 6.60 7.85 3.95
CA VAL A 46 7.27 6.54 3.86
C VAL A 46 8.74 6.65 3.43
N PRO A 47 9.62 5.72 3.86
CA PRO A 47 11.01 5.70 3.46
C PRO A 47 11.19 5.28 1.98
N LYS A 48 12.37 5.56 1.42
CA LYS A 48 12.68 5.36 -0.01
C LYS A 48 12.58 3.91 -0.51
N ASN A 49 12.65 2.93 0.39
CA ASN A 49 12.53 1.51 0.06
C ASN A 49 11.06 1.04 0.01
N VAL A 50 10.10 1.94 0.21
CA VAL A 50 8.67 1.70 0.06
C VAL A 50 8.20 2.38 -1.23
N CYS A 51 7.64 1.59 -2.14
CA CYS A 51 7.01 2.07 -3.35
C CYS A 51 5.49 2.10 -3.16
N LEU A 52 4.86 3.21 -3.52
CA LEU A 52 3.43 3.44 -3.41
C LEU A 52 2.81 3.42 -4.80
N ILE A 53 1.87 2.52 -5.04
CA ILE A 53 1.19 2.38 -6.34
C ILE A 53 -0.31 2.64 -6.15
N GLU A 54 -0.87 3.50 -6.99
CA GLU A 54 -2.31 3.77 -7.05
C GLU A 54 -2.95 2.95 -8.16
N CYS A 55 -3.52 1.80 -7.81
CA CYS A 55 -4.04 0.82 -8.77
C CYS A 55 -5.51 1.02 -9.15
N GLU A 56 -6.24 1.88 -8.44
CA GLU A 56 -7.70 2.04 -8.55
C GLU A 56 -8.41 0.68 -8.56
N THR A 57 -9.14 0.33 -9.64
CA THR A 57 -9.90 -0.92 -9.73
C THR A 57 -9.19 -2.03 -10.52
N VAL A 58 -7.95 -1.83 -11.00
CA VAL A 58 -7.27 -2.77 -11.91
C VAL A 58 -5.81 -3.00 -11.47
N PRO A 59 -5.57 -3.68 -10.35
CA PRO A 59 -4.21 -3.95 -9.85
C PRO A 59 -3.36 -4.79 -10.81
N GLU A 60 -3.98 -5.62 -11.64
CA GLU A 60 -3.29 -6.51 -12.58
C GLU A 60 -2.49 -5.74 -13.65
N GLY A 61 -2.89 -4.50 -13.95
CA GLY A 61 -2.17 -3.62 -14.89
C GLY A 61 -0.79 -3.18 -14.40
N PHE A 62 -0.52 -3.30 -13.10
CA PHE A 62 0.71 -2.84 -12.45
C PHE A 62 1.69 -3.98 -12.16
N MET A 63 1.38 -5.22 -12.58
CA MET A 63 2.21 -6.40 -12.29
C MET A 63 3.67 -6.22 -12.74
N GLN A 64 3.89 -5.65 -13.93
CA GLN A 64 5.24 -5.41 -14.44
C GLN A 64 5.99 -4.35 -13.61
N GLU A 65 5.30 -3.26 -13.25
CA GLU A 65 5.85 -2.21 -12.38
C GLU A 65 6.26 -2.78 -11.02
N ILE A 66 5.45 -3.68 -10.45
CA ILE A 66 5.75 -4.35 -9.17
C ILE A 66 7.02 -5.22 -9.27
N VAL A 67 7.18 -5.94 -10.37
CA VAL A 67 8.34 -6.85 -10.59
C VAL A 67 9.63 -6.07 -10.80
N ASP A 68 9.55 -4.90 -11.46
CA ASP A 68 10.72 -4.12 -11.86
C ASP A 68 11.27 -3.20 -10.74
N ILE A 69 10.65 -3.18 -9.55
CA ILE A 69 11.02 -2.31 -8.41
C ILE A 69 12.34 -2.65 -7.74
#